data_AF-U3P8I4-F1
#
_entry.id   AF-U3P8I4-F1
#
_cell.length_a   1.000
_cell.length_b   1.000
_cell.length_c   1.000
_cell.angle_alpha   90.00
_cell.angle_beta   90.00
_cell.angle_gamma   90.00
#
_symmetry.space_group_name_H-M   'P 1'
#
loop_
_entity.id
_entity.type
_entity.pdbx_description
1 polymer ?
#
loop_
_entity_poly.entity_id
_entity_poly.type
_entity_poly.pdbx_seq_one_letter_code
_entity_poly.pdbx_strand_id
1 'polypeptide(L)'
;MQTLLWHDEIREASFPSLETAPPITERELALSSALMESFVGDFQPETFTDEYQEELRKLIAAKIERGESVGAAETFGGEASPAKAGGGEVIDLMEALQRSVERSRRKTSSAKPAAEKPAAGKNAATASAKKTRKPA
;
A
#
# COMPACT_ATOMS: atom_id res chain seq x y z
N MET A 1 -24.50 -3.58 28.55
CA MET A 1 -25.37 -4.78 28.41
C MET A 1 -24.85 -5.55 27.21
N GLN A 2 -24.40 -6.78 27.39
CA GLN A 2 -23.97 -7.64 26.29
C GLN A 2 -25.00 -8.76 26.16
N THR A 3 -25.63 -8.86 24.99
CA THR A 3 -26.67 -9.85 24.70
C THR A 3 -26.05 -11.07 24.02
N LEU A 4 -26.55 -12.26 24.36
CA LEU A 4 -26.23 -13.47 23.61
C LEU A 4 -27.08 -13.51 22.35
N LEU A 5 -26.48 -13.92 21.23
CA LEU A 5 -27.18 -14.15 19.96
C LEU A 5 -28.07 -15.40 20.07
N TRP A 6 -29.23 -15.39 19.41
CA TRP A 6 -30.06 -16.58 19.29
C TRP A 6 -29.54 -17.54 18.22
N HIS A 7 -29.94 -18.81 18.29
CA HIS A 7 -29.44 -19.86 17.39
C HIS A 7 -29.65 -19.52 15.91
N ASP A 8 -30.78 -18.89 15.57
CA ASP A 8 -31.15 -18.48 14.22
C ASP A 8 -30.41 -17.23 13.71
N GLU A 9 -29.83 -16.42 14.60
CA GLU A 9 -28.97 -15.29 14.21
C GLU A 9 -27.53 -15.71 13.89
N ILE A 10 -27.13 -16.91 14.35
CA ILE A 10 -25.81 -17.47 14.08
C ILE A 10 -25.83 -18.14 12.70
N ARG A 11 -25.13 -17.55 11.74
CA ARG A 11 -24.92 -18.15 10.41
C ARG A 11 -23.66 -18.99 10.39
N GLU A 12 -23.74 -20.16 9.77
CA GLU A 12 -22.57 -21.00 9.51
C GLU A 12 -21.66 -20.34 8.45
N ALA A 13 -20.35 -20.35 8.71
CA ALA A 13 -19.35 -19.85 7.76
C ALA A 13 -19.08 -20.90 6.66
N SER A 14 -20.02 -21.02 5.71
CA SER A 14 -19.90 -21.92 4.56
C SER A 14 -19.26 -21.20 3.36
N PHE A 15 -17.93 -21.07 3.41
CA PHE A 15 -17.14 -20.51 2.32
C PHE A 15 -16.19 -21.57 1.75
N PRO A 16 -16.17 -21.79 0.41
CA PRO A 16 -15.28 -22.78 -0.21
C PRO A 16 -13.79 -22.54 0.12
N SER A 17 -13.39 -21.29 0.35
CA SER A 17 -12.03 -20.92 0.74
C SER A 17 -11.62 -21.44 2.12
N LEU A 18 -12.57 -21.83 2.97
CA LEU A 18 -12.31 -22.39 4.29
C LEU A 18 -12.13 -23.91 4.26
N GLU A 19 -12.48 -24.58 3.16
CA GLU A 19 -12.28 -26.02 3.01
C GLU A 19 -10.79 -26.40 2.91
N THR A 20 -9.94 -25.45 2.50
CA THR A 20 -8.49 -25.65 2.39
C THR A 20 -7.78 -24.44 2.97
N ALA A 21 -7.13 -24.62 4.12
CA ALA A 21 -6.26 -23.58 4.68
C ALA A 21 -4.94 -23.53 3.88
N PRO A 22 -4.60 -22.39 3.23
CA PRO A 22 -3.32 -22.26 2.56
C PRO A 22 -2.18 -22.23 3.59
N PRO A 23 -1.03 -22.85 3.31
CA PRO A 23 0.13 -22.76 4.20
C PRO A 23 0.67 -21.32 4.17
N ILE A 24 0.81 -20.72 5.35
CA ILE A 24 1.38 -19.37 5.53
C ILE A 24 2.82 -19.53 6.03
N THR A 25 3.76 -18.85 5.39
CA THR A 25 5.16 -18.86 5.82
C THR A 25 5.44 -17.81 6.90
N GLU A 26 6.45 -18.04 7.75
CA GLU A 26 6.86 -17.06 8.77
C GLU A 26 7.26 -15.70 8.18
N ARG A 27 7.84 -15.71 6.97
CA ARG A 27 8.26 -14.49 6.26
C ARG A 27 7.07 -13.65 5.81
N GLU A 28 6.02 -14.28 5.29
CA GLU A 28 4.79 -13.60 4.90
C GLU A 28 4.10 -13.00 6.13
N LEU A 29 4.01 -13.76 7.22
CA LEU A 29 3.43 -13.28 8.47
C LEU A 29 4.20 -12.08 9.02
N ALA A 30 5.53 -12.14 9.04
CA ALA A 30 6.37 -11.03 9.49
C ALA A 30 6.19 -9.77 8.63
N LEU A 31 6.08 -9.93 7.30
CA LEU A 31 5.84 -8.82 6.39
C LEU A 31 4.45 -8.19 6.59
N SER A 32 3.41 -9.02 6.77
CA SER A 32 2.05 -8.54 7.04
C SER A 32 1.94 -7.82 8.39
N SER A 33 2.60 -8.32 9.43
CA SER A 33 2.64 -7.65 10.74
C SER A 33 3.29 -6.28 10.67
N ALA A 34 4.46 -6.18 10.02
CA ALA A 34 5.14 -4.89 9.84
C ALA A 34 4.30 -3.87 9.04
N LEU A 35 3.54 -4.34 8.05
CA LEU A 35 2.60 -3.48 7.31
C LEU A 35 1.47 -3.00 8.21
N MET A 36 0.85 -3.88 8.99
CA MET A 36 -0.20 -3.48 9.95
C MET A 36 0.32 -2.45 10.95
N GLU A 37 1.51 -2.66 11.52
CA GLU A 37 2.12 -1.72 12.47
C GLU A 37 2.21 -0.30 11.92
N SER A 38 2.44 -0.13 10.61
CA SER A 38 2.46 1.18 9.96
C SER A 38 1.10 1.88 9.87
N PHE A 39 0.01 1.12 10.01
CA PHE A 39 -1.39 1.61 9.99
C PHE A 39 -2.06 1.60 11.37
N VAL A 40 -1.39 1.11 12.41
CA VAL A 40 -1.94 1.11 13.77
C VAL A 40 -2.05 2.54 14.29
N GLY A 41 -3.17 2.85 14.92
CA GLY A 41 -3.42 4.08 15.65
C GLY A 41 -4.49 3.87 16.71
N ASP A 42 -4.65 4.85 17.60
CA ASP A 42 -5.68 4.81 18.63
C ASP A 42 -7.07 4.93 17.99
N PHE A 43 -7.98 4.02 18.36
CA PHE A 43 -9.36 4.11 17.90
C PHE A 43 -10.09 5.23 18.66
N GLN A 44 -10.44 6.30 17.93
CA GLN A 44 -11.23 7.41 18.43
C GLN A 44 -12.62 7.39 17.76
N PRO A 45 -13.64 6.81 18.40
CA PRO A 45 -14.97 6.65 17.79
C PRO A 45 -15.60 7.98 17.37
N GLU A 46 -15.21 9.07 18.04
CA GLU A 46 -15.79 10.40 17.87
C GLU A 46 -15.34 11.08 16.57
N THR A 47 -14.34 10.53 15.91
CA THR A 47 -13.88 11.01 14.60
C THR A 47 -14.74 10.48 13.45
N PHE A 48 -15.58 9.48 13.71
CA PHE A 48 -16.48 8.91 12.72
C PHE A 48 -17.87 9.54 12.85
N THR A 49 -18.47 9.90 11.71
CA THR A 49 -19.82 10.44 11.66
C THR A 49 -20.71 9.59 10.75
N ASP A 50 -22.00 9.60 11.03
CA ASP A 50 -23.01 8.97 10.18
C ASP A 50 -23.26 9.88 8.98
N GLU A 51 -22.57 9.60 7.88
CA GLU A 51 -22.66 10.36 6.62
C GLU A 51 -24.12 10.46 6.14
N TYR A 52 -24.88 9.37 6.25
CA TYR A 52 -26.29 9.36 5.84
C TYR A 52 -27.11 10.34 6.67
N GLN A 53 -26.93 10.39 7.98
CA GLN A 53 -27.63 11.33 8.85
C GLN A 53 -27.20 12.78 8.60
N GLU A 54 -25.93 13.04 8.30
CA GLU A 54 -25.47 14.37 7.91
C GLU A 54 -26.12 14.83 6.59
N GLU A 55 -26.09 13.97 5.57
CA GLU A 55 -26.72 14.22 4.29
C GLU A 55 -28.23 14.41 4.43
N LEU A 56 -28.90 13.55 5.18
CA LEU A 56 -30.33 13.68 5.42
C LEU A 56 -30.70 15.04 6.04
N ARG A 57 -29.90 15.52 7.01
CA ARG A 57 -30.11 16.85 7.60
C ARG A 57 -29.92 17.98 6.58
N LYS A 58 -28.91 17.88 5.71
CA LYS A 58 -28.70 18.83 4.60
C LYS A 58 -29.90 18.85 3.64
N LEU A 59 -30.44 17.68 3.31
CA LEU A 59 -31.65 17.56 2.47
C LEU A 59 -32.87 18.19 3.13
N ILE A 60 -33.07 17.95 4.43
CA ILE A 60 -34.19 18.54 5.18
C ILE A 60 -34.06 20.07 5.20
N ALA A 61 -32.87 20.61 5.47
CA ALA A 61 -32.64 22.05 5.44
C ALA A 61 -32.96 22.66 4.07
N ALA A 62 -32.48 22.03 2.99
CA ALA A 62 -32.77 22.48 1.63
C ALA A 62 -34.27 22.47 1.31
N LYS A 63 -35.00 21.45 1.77
CA LYS A 63 -36.46 21.38 1.62
C LYS A 63 -37.20 22.46 2.43
N ILE A 64 -36.72 22.80 3.62
CA ILE A 64 -37.30 23.87 4.43
C ILE A 64 -37.11 25.23 3.75
N GLU A 65 -35.92 25.49 3.19
CA GLU A 65 -35.61 26.80 2.58
C GLU A 65 -36.24 26.99 1.19
N ARG A 66 -36.25 25.94 0.36
CA ARG A 66 -36.61 26.02 -1.07
C ARG A 66 -37.93 25.33 -1.41
N GLY A 67 -38.59 24.73 -0.43
CA GLY A 67 -39.86 24.00 -0.58
C GLY A 67 -39.69 22.50 -0.84
N GLU A 68 -40.79 21.77 -0.71
CA GLU A 68 -40.82 20.30 -0.75
C GLU A 68 -40.40 19.68 -2.10
N SER A 69 -40.37 20.48 -3.17
CA SER A 69 -39.96 20.05 -4.50
C SER A 69 -38.46 19.77 -4.62
N VAL A 70 -37.64 20.21 -3.65
CA VAL A 70 -36.20 20.00 -3.71
C VAL A 70 -35.85 18.54 -3.40
N GLY A 71 -35.34 17.87 -4.43
CA GLY A 71 -34.88 16.48 -4.36
C GLY A 71 -33.41 16.35 -3.96
N ALA A 72 -32.99 15.11 -3.67
CA ALA A 72 -31.59 14.80 -3.36
C ALA A 72 -30.64 15.17 -4.51
N ALA A 73 -31.05 14.95 -5.76
CA ALA A 73 -30.28 15.30 -6.95
C ALA A 73 -29.98 16.81 -7.06
N GLU A 74 -30.93 17.66 -6.63
CA GLU A 74 -30.77 19.12 -6.62
C GLU A 74 -30.01 19.61 -5.38
N THR A 75 -30.03 18.84 -4.28
CA THR A 75 -29.39 19.21 -3.02
C THR A 75 -27.89 18.90 -3.04
N PHE A 76 -27.52 17.74 -3.56
CA PHE A 76 -26.13 17.26 -3.52
C PHE A 76 -25.39 17.42 -4.86
N GLY A 77 -26.11 17.74 -5.95
CA GLY A 77 -25.56 17.77 -7.29
C GLY A 77 -25.14 16.36 -7.74
N GLY A 78 -25.22 16.07 -9.03
CA GLY A 78 -24.81 14.78 -9.61
C GLY A 78 -23.30 14.56 -9.62
N GLU A 79 -22.58 14.92 -8.56
CA GLU A 79 -21.11 14.98 -8.54
C GLU A 79 -20.48 14.02 -7.52
N ALA A 80 -21.12 12.88 -7.26
CA ALA A 80 -20.47 11.70 -6.67
C ALA A 80 -19.54 11.00 -7.69
N SER A 81 -18.73 11.76 -8.42
CA SER A 81 -17.63 11.20 -9.19
C SER A 81 -16.50 12.24 -9.32
N PRO A 82 -15.42 12.15 -8.51
CA PRO A 82 -14.22 12.96 -8.72
C PRO A 82 -13.41 12.55 -9.97
N ALA A 83 -14.05 11.97 -11.00
CA ALA A 83 -13.36 11.31 -12.11
C ALA A 83 -13.40 12.08 -13.45
N LYS A 84 -13.91 13.33 -13.50
CA LYS A 84 -14.01 14.07 -14.78
C LYS A 84 -13.49 15.51 -14.76
N ALA A 85 -12.49 15.81 -13.92
CA ALA A 85 -11.75 17.06 -14.03
C ALA A 85 -10.24 16.79 -14.09
N GLY A 86 -9.68 16.88 -15.29
CA GLY A 86 -8.23 16.83 -15.52
C GLY A 86 -7.82 15.68 -16.43
N GLY A 87 -7.89 15.90 -17.75
CA GLY A 87 -7.20 15.05 -18.72
C GLY A 87 -5.71 15.06 -18.41
N GLY A 88 -5.22 14.00 -17.77
CA GLY A 88 -3.80 13.78 -17.58
C GLY A 88 -3.14 13.63 -18.95
N GLU A 89 -2.06 14.36 -19.18
CA GLU A 89 -1.18 14.13 -20.32
C GLU A 89 -0.68 12.69 -20.23
N VAL A 90 -1.23 11.81 -21.07
CA VAL A 90 -0.82 10.41 -21.17
C VAL A 90 0.56 10.42 -21.83
N ILE A 91 1.60 10.52 -21.01
CA ILE A 91 2.97 10.32 -21.45
C ILE A 91 3.14 8.81 -21.72
N ASP A 92 3.54 8.46 -22.95
CA ASP A 92 3.88 7.09 -23.30
C ASP A 92 5.13 6.65 -22.52
N LEU A 93 4.90 5.95 -21.42
CA LEU A 93 5.95 5.44 -20.53
C LEU A 93 6.88 4.46 -21.25
N MET A 94 6.42 3.78 -22.30
CA MET A 94 7.24 2.87 -23.09
C MET A 94 8.24 3.65 -23.94
N GLU A 95 7.80 4.74 -24.57
CA GLU A 95 8.69 5.64 -25.32
C GLU A 95 9.72 6.31 -24.39
N ALA A 96 9.26 6.79 -23.22
CA ALA A 96 10.14 7.41 -22.23
C ALA A 96 11.20 6.43 -21.70
N LEU A 97 10.82 5.16 -21.47
CA LEU A 97 11.73 4.11 -21.05
C LEU A 97 12.73 3.74 -22.15
N GLN A 98 12.28 3.60 -23.39
CA GLN A 98 13.13 3.27 -24.54
C GLN A 98 14.19 4.36 -24.76
N ARG A 99 13.80 5.63 -24.67
CA ARG A 99 14.71 6.78 -24.72
C ARG A 99 15.72 6.78 -23.57
N SER A 100 15.33 6.33 -22.37
CA SER A 100 16.23 6.22 -21.21
C SER A 100 17.27 5.12 -21.41
N VAL A 101 16.84 3.96 -21.93
CA VAL A 101 17.72 2.80 -22.20
C VAL A 101 18.71 3.11 -23.32
N GLU A 102 18.27 3.73 -24.42
CA GLU A 102 19.16 4.13 -25.51
C GLU A 102 20.20 5.15 -25.05
N ARG A 103 19.80 6.12 -24.22
CA ARG A 103 20.72 7.12 -23.65
C ARG A 103 21.76 6.48 -22.71
N SER A 104 21.35 5.48 -21.92
CA SER A 104 22.25 4.68 -21.08
C SER A 104 23.23 3.85 -21.92
N ARG A 105 22.73 3.19 -22.97
CA ARG A 105 23.53 2.37 -23.89
C ARG A 105 24.56 3.21 -24.66
N ARG A 106 24.19 4.42 -25.09
CA ARG A 106 25.09 5.35 -25.79
C ARG A 106 26.18 5.91 -24.87
N LYS A 107 25.88 6.08 -23.58
CA LYS A 107 26.85 6.49 -22.55
C LYS A 107 27.84 5.37 -22.21
N THR A 108 27.41 4.11 -22.30
CA THR A 108 28.28 2.94 -22.12
C THR A 108 29.16 2.66 -23.34
N SER A 109 28.75 3.03 -24.56
CA SER A 109 29.55 2.84 -25.79
C SER A 109 30.65 3.88 -26.00
N SER A 110 30.66 4.98 -25.24
CA SER A 110 31.74 5.99 -25.26
C SER A 110 32.81 5.78 -24.17
N ALA A 111 32.67 4.78 -23.31
CA ALA A 111 33.71 4.39 -22.37
C ALA A 111 34.38 3.10 -22.87
N LYS A 112 35.25 3.25 -23.88
CA LYS A 112 36.20 2.21 -24.28
C LYS A 112 37.27 2.12 -23.18
N PRO A 113 37.37 1.03 -22.40
CA PRO A 113 38.51 0.83 -21.53
C PRO A 113 39.65 0.27 -22.39
N ALA A 114 40.79 0.97 -22.41
CA ALA A 114 42.03 0.35 -22.81
C ALA A 114 42.37 -0.71 -21.76
N ALA A 115 42.46 -1.96 -22.20
CA ALA A 115 42.94 -3.08 -21.42
C ALA A 115 44.47 -3.06 -21.36
N GLU A 116 45.06 -3.34 -20.19
CA GLU A 116 46.25 -4.20 -20.12
C GLU A 116 46.48 -4.82 -18.73
N LYS A 117 46.29 -6.14 -18.70
CA LYS A 117 46.89 -7.27 -17.96
C LYS A 117 47.25 -7.23 -16.45
N PRO A 118 47.09 -8.39 -15.76
CA PRO A 118 47.50 -8.62 -14.38
C PRO A 118 48.94 -9.16 -14.29
N ALA A 119 49.66 -8.85 -13.21
CA ALA A 119 50.90 -9.50 -12.85
C ALA A 119 50.91 -9.89 -11.36
N ALA A 120 51.24 -11.16 -11.13
CA ALA A 120 51.43 -11.79 -9.84
C ALA A 120 52.75 -11.36 -9.17
N GLY A 121 52.77 -11.37 -7.83
CA GLY A 121 53.97 -11.33 -6.99
C GLY A 121 53.55 -11.30 -5.52
N LYS A 122 53.42 -12.44 -4.84
CA LYS A 122 54.45 -13.10 -4.01
C LYS A 122 55.17 -12.16 -3.03
N ASN A 123 54.88 -12.37 -1.74
CA ASN A 123 55.78 -12.48 -0.58
C ASN A 123 55.10 -11.84 0.65
N ALA A 124 55.29 -12.27 1.88
CA ALA A 124 55.80 -13.48 2.54
C ALA A 124 55.82 -13.08 4.03
N ALA A 125 55.36 -13.96 4.92
CA ALA A 125 55.66 -13.98 6.36
C ALA A 125 55.24 -12.74 7.20
N THR A 126 54.68 -12.86 8.40
CA THR A 126 55.25 -13.56 9.55
C THR A 126 54.15 -13.92 10.55
N ALA A 127 54.35 -15.08 11.17
CA ALA A 127 53.61 -15.55 12.33
C ALA A 127 53.91 -14.71 13.58
N SER A 128 52.92 -14.55 14.47
CA SER A 128 53.10 -14.87 15.88
C SER A 128 51.78 -14.85 16.66
N ALA A 129 51.63 -15.87 17.48
CA ALA A 129 50.50 -16.24 18.29
C ALA A 129 50.45 -15.53 19.66
N LYS A 130 49.23 -15.33 20.21
CA LYS A 130 48.89 -15.55 21.64
C LYS A 130 47.37 -15.42 21.81
N LYS A 131 46.67 -16.52 22.16
CA LYS A 131 46.07 -16.84 23.50
C LYS A 131 44.98 -15.84 23.93
N THR A 132 43.81 -16.19 24.45
CA THR A 132 43.24 -17.46 24.98
C THR A 132 41.74 -17.25 25.22
N ARG A 133 40.96 -18.32 25.06
CA ARG A 133 39.60 -18.48 25.59
C ARG A 133 39.60 -18.38 27.13
N LYS A 134 38.52 -17.85 27.74
CA LYS A 134 37.49 -18.64 28.46
C LYS A 134 36.42 -17.71 29.08
N PRO A 135 35.12 -18.09 29.04
CA PRO A 135 34.03 -17.42 29.77
C PRO A 135 33.89 -17.92 31.21
N ALA A 136 33.22 -17.12 32.04
CA ALA A 136 32.43 -17.53 33.20
C ALA A 136 31.19 -16.63 33.23
#